data_AF-A0A812PVJ1-F1
#
_entry.id   AF-A0A812PVJ1-F1
#
_cell.length_a   1.000
_cell.length_b   1.000
_cell.length_c   1.000
_cell.angle_alpha   90.00
_cell.angle_beta   90.00
_cell.angle_gamma   90.00
#
_symmetry.space_group_name_H-M   'P 1'
#
loop_
_entity.id
_entity.type
_entity.pdbx_description
1 polymer ?
#
loop_
_entity_poly.entity_id
_entity_poly.type
_entity_poly.pdbx_seq_one_letter_code
_entity_poly.pdbx_strand_id
1 'polypeptide(L)'
;MGSMRRPENIVAFMEKRAEIRNNPDTPLAAAFGGDAEQQEVYDCLRWCAALAHESKSKAPFGESHIHRIVTRNLRCLFLHSRSAEAPVADAANVLLWRCAEEGLPFVRADVAEATLGRLEEIFSLSSHSDERRWCIHRLVKSLQSLSEQQCQQLMDLLVRILRENPDARRHTVLWGLQRLWEADDDPRRTYSRAHRILRIIAQTEDPELQTGLQFLQYFRPPVEAALRARQNREWRKWRWYQQQAQQHWGDRLW
;
A
#
# COMPACT_ATOMS: atom_id res chain seq x y z
N MET A 1 -10.95 5.45 -23.35
CA MET A 1 -9.98 5.31 -22.26
C MET A 1 -10.64 4.53 -21.15
N GLY A 2 -10.18 3.29 -20.92
CA GLY A 2 -10.81 2.40 -19.94
C GLY A 2 -10.89 3.02 -18.56
N SER A 3 -12.07 2.91 -17.96
CA SER A 3 -12.40 3.61 -16.74
C SER A 3 -13.00 2.64 -15.75
N MET A 4 -12.40 2.56 -14.57
CA MET A 4 -12.98 1.87 -13.41
C MET A 4 -14.12 2.67 -12.75
N ARG A 5 -14.76 3.59 -13.51
CA ARG A 5 -15.82 4.45 -13.00
C ARG A 5 -17.09 3.66 -12.70
N ARG A 6 -17.44 2.66 -13.52
CA ARG A 6 -18.61 1.82 -13.32
C ARG A 6 -18.26 0.59 -12.47
N PRO A 7 -19.10 0.17 -11.50
CA PRO A 7 -18.86 -1.00 -10.67
C PRO A 7 -18.61 -2.29 -11.49
N GLU A 8 -19.44 -2.54 -12.49
CA GLU A 8 -19.34 -3.69 -13.40
C GLU A 8 -17.99 -3.78 -14.11
N ASN A 9 -17.35 -2.65 -14.41
CA ASN A 9 -16.02 -2.62 -15.02
C ASN A 9 -14.92 -3.17 -14.09
N ILE A 10 -15.09 -3.04 -12.77
CA ILE A 10 -14.13 -3.52 -11.78
C ILE A 10 -14.24 -5.03 -11.60
N VAL A 11 -15.49 -5.53 -11.55
CA VAL A 11 -15.77 -6.96 -11.42
C VAL A 11 -15.30 -7.69 -12.68
N ALA A 12 -15.69 -7.20 -13.86
CA ALA A 12 -15.27 -7.77 -15.14
C ALA A 12 -13.73 -7.79 -15.28
N PHE A 13 -13.06 -6.72 -14.85
CA PHE A 13 -11.59 -6.67 -14.83
C PHE A 13 -10.98 -7.79 -13.98
N MET A 14 -11.52 -8.03 -12.78
CA MET A 14 -11.03 -9.07 -11.87
C MET A 14 -11.26 -10.47 -12.41
N GLU A 15 -12.41 -10.72 -13.03
CA GLU A 15 -12.73 -11.99 -13.70
C GLU A 15 -11.76 -12.27 -14.84
N LYS A 16 -11.57 -11.29 -15.74
CA LYS A 16 -10.64 -11.41 -16.88
C LYS A 16 -9.20 -11.62 -16.46
N ARG A 17 -8.78 -10.96 -15.38
CA ARG A 17 -7.47 -11.21 -14.81
C ARG A 17 -7.31 -12.64 -14.28
N ALA A 18 -8.32 -13.17 -13.60
CA ALA A 18 -8.29 -14.55 -13.10
C ALA A 18 -8.21 -15.54 -14.28
N GLU A 19 -8.96 -15.28 -15.35
CA GLU A 19 -8.93 -16.04 -16.60
C GLU A 19 -7.52 -16.07 -17.22
N ILE A 20 -6.87 -14.91 -17.38
CA ILE A 20 -5.50 -14.82 -17.94
C ILE A 20 -4.48 -15.54 -17.06
N ARG A 21 -4.60 -15.42 -15.72
CA ARG A 21 -3.69 -16.12 -14.80
C ARG A 21 -3.81 -17.63 -14.93
N ASN A 22 -5.03 -18.13 -15.10
CA ASN A 22 -5.30 -19.56 -15.18
C ASN A 22 -5.00 -20.12 -16.59
N ASN A 23 -5.04 -19.27 -17.62
CA ASN A 23 -4.80 -19.62 -19.02
C ASN A 23 -3.76 -18.67 -19.65
N PRO A 24 -2.48 -18.77 -19.27
CA PRO A 24 -1.44 -17.80 -19.65
C PRO A 24 -1.17 -17.72 -21.16
N ASP A 25 -1.53 -18.76 -21.91
CA ASP A 25 -1.36 -18.82 -23.37
C ASP A 25 -2.46 -18.06 -24.14
N THR A 26 -3.50 -17.58 -23.45
CA THR A 26 -4.59 -16.82 -24.07
C THR A 26 -4.08 -15.43 -24.45
N PRO A 27 -4.16 -15.01 -25.74
CA PRO A 27 -3.82 -13.65 -26.13
C PRO A 27 -4.67 -12.63 -25.37
N LEU A 28 -4.07 -11.53 -24.90
CA LEU A 28 -4.78 -10.50 -24.13
C LEU A 28 -6.01 -9.98 -24.88
N ALA A 29 -5.90 -9.72 -26.18
CA ALA A 29 -7.02 -9.28 -27.01
C ALA A 29 -8.20 -10.28 -27.00
N ALA A 30 -7.90 -11.58 -26.96
CA ALA A 30 -8.92 -12.63 -26.87
C ALA A 30 -9.51 -12.70 -25.45
N ALA A 31 -8.67 -12.58 -24.41
CA ALA A 31 -9.13 -12.56 -23.02
C ALA A 31 -10.07 -11.38 -22.74
N PHE A 32 -9.76 -10.20 -23.27
CA PHE A 32 -10.61 -9.00 -23.13
C PHE A 32 -11.76 -8.94 -24.15
N GLY A 33 -11.94 -9.95 -25.01
CA GLY A 33 -13.05 -9.98 -25.98
C GLY A 33 -13.06 -8.79 -26.94
N GLY A 34 -11.89 -8.21 -27.23
CA GLY A 34 -11.77 -6.98 -28.03
C GLY A 34 -12.11 -5.68 -27.29
N ASP A 35 -12.37 -5.71 -25.98
CA ASP A 35 -12.49 -4.50 -25.17
C ASP A 35 -11.11 -3.83 -25.00
N ALA A 36 -10.75 -3.04 -26.01
CA ALA A 36 -9.50 -2.30 -26.05
C ALA A 36 -9.34 -1.35 -24.86
N GLU A 37 -10.44 -0.89 -24.26
CA GLU A 37 -10.41 0.00 -23.12
C GLU A 37 -10.06 -0.73 -21.82
N GLN A 38 -10.67 -1.89 -21.56
CA GLN A 38 -10.30 -2.75 -20.42
C GLN A 38 -8.91 -3.35 -20.58
N GLN A 39 -8.54 -3.70 -21.81
CA GLN A 39 -7.20 -4.14 -22.13
C GLN A 39 -6.17 -3.04 -21.85
N GLU A 40 -6.45 -1.77 -22.22
CA GLU A 40 -5.59 -0.62 -21.91
C GLU A 40 -5.41 -0.42 -20.40
N VAL A 41 -6.48 -0.59 -19.61
CA VAL A 41 -6.42 -0.53 -18.14
C VAL A 41 -5.60 -1.68 -17.57
N TYR A 42 -5.77 -2.90 -18.11
CA TYR A 42 -5.02 -4.07 -17.70
C TYR A 42 -3.54 -3.92 -18.00
N ASP A 43 -3.22 -3.47 -19.21
CA ASP A 43 -1.86 -3.18 -19.61
C ASP A 43 -1.29 -2.08 -18.71
N CYS A 44 -1.99 -0.97 -18.48
CA CYS A 44 -1.51 0.09 -17.58
C CYS A 44 -1.25 -0.39 -16.14
N LEU A 45 -2.14 -1.21 -15.57
CA LEU A 45 -1.98 -1.75 -14.21
C LEU A 45 -0.88 -2.82 -14.13
N ARG A 46 -0.78 -3.68 -15.16
CA ARG A 46 0.32 -4.63 -15.33
C ARG A 46 1.65 -3.89 -15.50
N TRP A 47 1.68 -2.78 -16.25
CA TRP A 47 2.86 -1.94 -16.45
C TRP A 47 3.23 -1.18 -15.18
N CYS A 48 2.28 -0.81 -14.33
CA CYS A 48 2.60 -0.28 -13.00
C CYS A 48 3.35 -1.30 -12.14
N ALA A 49 3.05 -2.60 -12.28
CA ALA A 49 3.79 -3.68 -11.63
C ALA A 49 5.11 -4.04 -12.34
N ALA A 50 5.13 -4.02 -13.67
CA ALA A 50 6.28 -4.41 -14.48
C ALA A 50 7.38 -3.33 -14.51
N LEU A 51 7.04 -2.04 -14.56
CA LEU A 51 7.99 -0.94 -14.49
C LEU A 51 8.63 -0.79 -13.09
N ALA A 52 7.98 -1.30 -12.05
CA ALA A 52 8.58 -1.40 -10.73
C ALA A 52 9.68 -2.48 -10.67
N HIS A 53 9.62 -3.49 -11.55
CA HIS A 53 10.61 -4.56 -11.68
C HIS A 53 11.70 -4.27 -12.72
N GLU A 54 11.40 -3.55 -13.80
CA GLU A 54 12.33 -3.26 -14.89
C GLU A 54 12.63 -1.77 -14.99
N SER A 55 13.65 -1.30 -14.26
CA SER A 55 14.30 -0.04 -14.62
C SER A 55 15.17 -0.27 -15.87
N LYS A 56 14.56 -0.24 -17.06
CA LYS A 56 15.14 0.25 -18.33
C LYS A 56 14.22 -0.05 -19.50
N SER A 57 13.77 1.03 -20.13
CA SER A 57 13.38 1.15 -21.54
C SER A 57 12.48 0.05 -22.11
N LYS A 58 11.17 0.33 -22.21
CA LYS A 58 10.26 -0.17 -23.28
C LYS A 58 8.77 0.16 -23.06
N ALA A 59 8.39 1.06 -22.14
CA ALA A 59 6.99 1.48 -22.05
C ALA A 59 6.61 2.33 -23.28
N PRO A 60 5.53 1.99 -24.00
CA PRO A 60 5.04 2.77 -25.15
C PRO A 60 4.31 4.07 -24.73
N PHE A 61 4.16 4.32 -23.41
CA PHE A 61 3.42 5.46 -22.87
C PHE A 61 4.35 6.42 -22.14
N GLY A 62 4.15 7.73 -22.36
CA GLY A 62 4.83 8.76 -21.59
C GLY A 62 4.43 8.74 -20.12
N GLU A 63 5.37 9.06 -19.22
CA GLU A 63 5.17 9.06 -17.76
C GLU A 63 3.95 9.89 -17.32
N SER A 64 3.73 11.04 -17.95
CA SER A 64 2.56 11.91 -17.70
C SER A 64 1.23 11.27 -18.07
N HIS A 65 1.22 10.43 -19.11
CA HIS A 65 0.04 9.70 -19.56
C HIS A 65 -0.30 8.56 -18.59
N ILE A 66 0.72 7.80 -18.16
CA ILE A 66 0.60 6.76 -17.15
C ILE A 66 0.05 7.36 -15.84
N HIS A 67 0.65 8.46 -15.39
CA HIS A 67 0.20 9.15 -14.18
C HIS A 67 -1.28 9.56 -14.27
N ARG A 68 -1.72 10.17 -15.38
CA ARG A 68 -3.11 10.60 -15.55
C ARG A 68 -4.11 9.44 -15.49
N ILE A 69 -3.83 8.33 -16.19
CA ILE A 69 -4.72 7.17 -16.22
C ILE A 69 -4.75 6.50 -14.85
N VAL A 70 -3.59 6.30 -14.24
CA VAL A 70 -3.47 5.60 -12.96
C VAL A 70 -4.11 6.39 -11.83
N THR A 71 -3.81 7.69 -11.68
CA THR A 71 -4.42 8.53 -10.64
C THR A 71 -5.95 8.55 -10.77
N ARG A 72 -6.49 8.62 -11.99
CA ARG A 72 -7.95 8.56 -12.22
C ARG A 72 -8.54 7.22 -11.77
N ASN A 73 -7.91 6.11 -12.12
CA ASN A 73 -8.41 4.78 -11.76
C ASN A 73 -8.22 4.48 -10.26
N LEU A 74 -7.12 4.93 -9.63
CA LEU A 74 -6.95 4.86 -8.17
C LEU A 74 -8.09 5.56 -7.43
N ARG A 75 -8.46 6.78 -7.85
CA ARG A 75 -9.60 7.50 -7.26
C ARG A 75 -10.91 6.71 -7.38
N CYS A 76 -11.14 6.07 -8.53
CA CYS A 76 -12.31 5.22 -8.72
C CYS A 76 -12.26 3.98 -7.81
N LEU A 77 -11.10 3.33 -7.69
CA LEU A 77 -10.92 2.18 -6.81
C LEU A 77 -11.17 2.54 -5.33
N PHE A 78 -10.68 3.69 -4.84
CA PHE A 78 -10.96 4.16 -3.48
C PHE A 78 -12.44 4.52 -3.25
N LEU A 79 -13.16 4.94 -4.30
CA LEU A 79 -14.60 5.11 -4.23
C LEU A 79 -15.29 3.75 -4.09
N HIS A 80 -14.96 2.81 -4.97
CA HIS A 80 -15.61 1.50 -5.05
C HIS A 80 -15.23 0.54 -3.94
N SER A 81 -14.09 0.73 -3.28
CA SER A 81 -13.70 -0.04 -2.08
C SER A 81 -14.64 0.15 -0.89
N ARG A 82 -15.54 1.15 -0.99
CA ARG A 82 -16.58 1.49 -0.01
C ARG A 82 -17.99 1.16 -0.52
N SER A 83 -18.10 0.42 -1.62
CA SER A 83 -19.40 0.02 -2.16
C SER A 83 -20.17 -0.83 -1.15
N ALA A 84 -21.48 -0.67 -1.10
CA ALA A 84 -22.37 -1.57 -0.36
C ALA A 84 -22.46 -2.96 -1.03
N GLU A 85 -22.10 -3.04 -2.31
CA GLU A 85 -22.03 -4.31 -3.04
C GLU A 85 -20.71 -5.01 -2.73
N ALA A 86 -20.77 -6.08 -1.93
CA ALA A 86 -19.60 -6.83 -1.50
C ALA A 86 -18.65 -7.26 -2.65
N PRO A 87 -19.14 -7.77 -3.81
CA PRO A 87 -18.25 -8.16 -4.91
C PRO A 87 -17.44 -6.98 -5.47
N VAL A 88 -18.05 -5.79 -5.55
CA VAL A 88 -17.41 -4.57 -6.05
C VAL A 88 -16.37 -4.07 -5.04
N ALA A 89 -16.76 -4.02 -3.75
CA ALA A 89 -15.86 -3.61 -2.68
C ALA A 89 -14.65 -4.54 -2.59
N ASP A 90 -14.86 -5.86 -2.61
CA ASP A 90 -13.78 -6.84 -2.54
C ASP A 90 -12.83 -6.74 -3.74
N ALA A 91 -13.37 -6.65 -4.95
CA ALA A 91 -12.58 -6.47 -6.17
C ALA A 91 -11.71 -5.20 -6.11
N ALA A 92 -12.29 -4.07 -5.69
CA ALA A 92 -11.57 -2.82 -5.53
C ALA A 92 -10.49 -2.90 -4.44
N ASN A 93 -10.79 -3.51 -3.30
CA ASN A 93 -9.84 -3.71 -2.19
C ASN A 93 -8.64 -4.57 -2.61
N VAL A 94 -8.88 -5.66 -3.36
CA VAL A 94 -7.81 -6.52 -3.90
C VAL A 94 -6.92 -5.75 -4.88
N LEU A 95 -7.50 -4.92 -5.75
CA LEU A 95 -6.72 -4.12 -6.71
C LEU A 95 -5.87 -3.06 -6.01
N LEU A 96 -6.43 -2.35 -5.02
CA LEU A 96 -5.67 -1.39 -4.21
C LEU A 96 -4.54 -2.06 -3.43
N TRP A 97 -4.77 -3.26 -2.90
CA TRP A 97 -3.73 -4.05 -2.22
C TRP A 97 -2.55 -4.35 -3.13
N ARG A 98 -2.82 -4.71 -4.39
CA ARG A 98 -1.74 -4.92 -5.36
C ARG A 98 -1.07 -3.65 -5.81
N CYS A 99 -1.81 -2.55 -5.95
CA CYS A 99 -1.19 -1.26 -6.22
C CYS A 99 -0.22 -0.85 -5.10
N ALA A 100 -0.54 -1.17 -3.84
CA ALA A 100 0.33 -0.93 -2.69
C ALA A 100 1.60 -1.80 -2.69
N GLU A 101 1.51 -3.05 -3.16
CA GLU A 101 2.63 -4.00 -3.16
C GLU A 101 3.51 -3.89 -4.40
N GLU A 102 2.89 -3.95 -5.58
CA GLU A 102 3.57 -4.12 -6.87
C GLU A 102 3.69 -2.77 -7.62
N GLY A 103 2.93 -1.74 -7.24
CA GLY A 103 2.83 -0.51 -8.02
C GLY A 103 4.13 0.30 -8.16
N LEU A 104 4.15 1.21 -9.12
CA LEU A 104 5.20 2.21 -9.26
C LEU A 104 5.37 3.04 -7.97
N PRO A 105 6.54 3.64 -7.70
CA PRO A 105 6.76 4.44 -6.50
C PRO A 105 5.67 5.51 -6.24
N PHE A 106 5.26 6.27 -7.26
CA PHE A 106 4.21 7.28 -7.11
C PHE A 106 2.83 6.66 -6.82
N VAL A 107 2.53 5.51 -7.44
CA VAL A 107 1.29 4.76 -7.21
C VAL A 107 1.22 4.25 -5.78
N ARG A 108 2.31 3.66 -5.28
CA ARG A 108 2.40 3.18 -3.91
C ARG A 108 2.30 4.33 -2.91
N ALA A 109 2.91 5.48 -3.20
CA ALA A 109 2.79 6.69 -2.38
C ALA A 109 1.35 7.21 -2.32
N ASP A 110 0.69 7.39 -3.47
CA ASP A 110 -0.72 7.82 -3.56
C ASP A 110 -1.64 6.86 -2.80
N VAL A 111 -1.44 5.55 -2.98
CA VAL A 111 -2.22 4.54 -2.27
C VAL A 111 -1.97 4.58 -0.77
N ALA A 112 -0.72 4.75 -0.35
CA ALA A 112 -0.37 4.82 1.06
C ALA A 112 -0.97 6.05 1.74
N GLU A 113 -0.85 7.23 1.12
CA GLU A 113 -1.40 8.48 1.64
C GLU A 113 -2.93 8.40 1.79
N ALA A 114 -3.64 8.01 0.72
CA ALA A 114 -5.08 7.88 0.74
C ALA A 114 -5.56 6.81 1.74
N THR A 115 -4.83 5.69 1.87
CA THR A 115 -5.17 4.63 2.83
C THR A 115 -4.92 5.08 4.28
N LEU A 116 -3.88 5.88 4.53
CA LEU A 116 -3.59 6.41 5.87
C LEU A 116 -4.68 7.37 6.33
N GLY A 117 -5.07 8.33 5.49
CA GLY A 117 -6.18 9.24 5.77
C GLY A 117 -7.49 8.48 6.02
N ARG A 118 -7.74 7.42 5.22
CA ARG A 118 -8.93 6.58 5.41
C ARG A 118 -8.92 5.79 6.72
N LEU A 119 -7.77 5.26 7.14
CA LEU A 119 -7.63 4.56 8.41
C LEU A 119 -7.97 5.48 9.59
N GLU A 120 -7.57 6.75 9.52
CA GLU A 120 -7.88 7.77 10.53
C GLU A 120 -9.38 8.10 10.59
N GLU A 121 -10.04 8.24 9.43
CA GLU A 121 -11.49 8.40 9.35
C GLU A 121 -12.23 7.20 9.98
N ILE A 122 -11.85 5.99 9.60
CA ILE A 122 -12.48 4.75 10.08
C ILE A 122 -12.25 4.56 11.58
N PHE A 123 -11.08 4.95 12.10
CA PHE A 123 -10.84 4.91 13.53
C PHE A 123 -11.90 5.69 14.32
N SER A 124 -12.35 6.82 13.76
CA SER A 124 -13.38 7.67 14.36
C SER A 124 -14.81 7.08 14.24
N LEU A 125 -14.99 6.02 13.44
CA LEU A 125 -16.29 5.40 13.15
C LEU A 125 -16.33 3.96 13.70
N SER A 126 -17.18 3.73 14.70
CA SER A 126 -17.19 2.52 15.57
C SER A 126 -17.58 1.18 14.92
N SER A 127 -17.69 1.06 13.59
CA SER A 127 -18.38 -0.07 12.93
C SER A 127 -17.68 -0.80 11.77
N HIS A 128 -16.44 -0.46 11.36
CA HIS A 128 -15.84 -0.98 10.10
C HIS A 128 -14.59 -1.88 10.30
N SER A 129 -14.76 -3.05 10.94
CA SER A 129 -13.64 -3.95 11.25
C SER A 129 -12.93 -4.55 10.01
N ASP A 130 -13.65 -4.79 8.91
CA ASP A 130 -13.09 -5.27 7.63
C ASP A 130 -12.31 -4.21 6.87
N GLU A 131 -12.85 -3.00 6.80
CA GLU A 131 -12.18 -1.90 6.13
C GLU A 131 -10.90 -1.50 6.86
N ARG A 132 -10.91 -1.52 8.20
CA ARG A 132 -9.72 -1.31 9.02
C ARG A 132 -8.63 -2.33 8.71
N ARG A 133 -8.99 -3.62 8.62
CA ARG A 133 -8.04 -4.68 8.25
C ARG A 133 -7.43 -4.42 6.87
N TRP A 134 -8.24 -4.10 5.88
CA TRP A 134 -7.75 -3.80 4.53
C TRP A 134 -6.80 -2.61 4.51
N CYS A 135 -7.10 -1.55 5.27
CA CYS A 135 -6.23 -0.38 5.36
C CYS A 135 -4.87 -0.72 5.97
N ILE A 136 -4.84 -1.46 7.08
CA ILE A 136 -3.58 -1.87 7.72
C ILE A 136 -2.76 -2.75 6.77
N HIS A 137 -3.38 -3.73 6.12
CA HIS A 137 -2.69 -4.59 5.15
C HIS A 137 -2.09 -3.79 3.99
N ARG A 138 -2.83 -2.82 3.45
CA ARG A 138 -2.36 -1.95 2.37
C ARG A 138 -1.19 -1.08 2.81
N LEU A 139 -1.28 -0.43 3.96
CA LEU A 139 -0.22 0.42 4.50
C LEU A 139 1.06 -0.35 4.80
N VAL A 140 0.94 -1.59 5.31
CA VAL A 140 2.10 -2.45 5.54
C VAL A 140 2.81 -2.81 4.23
N LYS A 141 2.06 -3.03 3.14
CA LYS A 141 2.64 -3.29 1.81
C LYS A 141 3.33 -2.06 1.23
N SER A 142 2.87 -0.87 1.58
CA SER A 142 3.44 0.39 1.10
C SER A 142 4.34 1.11 2.11
N LEU A 143 4.83 0.46 3.17
CA LEU A 143 5.71 1.09 4.18
C LEU A 143 6.91 1.80 3.58
N GLN A 144 7.52 1.22 2.54
CA GLN A 144 8.67 1.81 1.84
C GLN A 144 8.33 3.14 1.13
N SER A 145 7.05 3.40 0.89
CA SER A 145 6.56 4.62 0.25
C SER A 145 6.11 5.67 1.27
N LEU A 146 5.99 5.31 2.54
CA LEU A 146 5.67 6.25 3.61
C LEU A 146 6.90 7.10 3.99
N SER A 147 6.66 8.37 4.28
CA SER A 147 7.62 9.22 4.99
C SER A 147 7.73 8.81 6.46
N GLU A 148 8.80 9.25 7.12
CA GLU A 148 8.99 9.04 8.57
C GLU A 148 7.81 9.60 9.38
N GLN A 149 7.29 10.76 9.00
CA GLN A 149 6.11 11.37 9.63
C GLN A 149 4.87 10.48 9.47
N GLN A 150 4.64 9.92 8.28
CA GLN A 150 3.50 9.02 8.04
C GLN A 150 3.66 7.68 8.76
N CYS A 151 4.90 7.15 8.88
CA CYS A 151 5.17 5.98 9.71
C CYS A 151 4.88 6.25 11.18
N GLN A 152 5.25 7.42 11.70
CA GLN A 152 4.93 7.84 13.07
C GLN A 152 3.42 7.96 13.28
N GLN A 153 2.70 8.58 12.34
CA GLN A 153 1.24 8.70 12.37
C GLN A 153 0.57 7.32 12.37
N LEU A 154 1.03 6.40 11.50
CA LEU A 154 0.51 5.04 11.45
C LEU A 154 0.78 4.30 12.76
N MET A 155 1.98 4.41 13.32
CA MET A 155 2.33 3.82 14.61
C MET A 155 1.37 4.31 15.71
N ASP A 156 1.15 5.61 15.82
CA ASP A 156 0.25 6.20 16.82
C ASP A 156 -1.20 5.74 16.62
N LEU A 157 -1.69 5.65 15.37
CA LEU A 157 -3.03 5.13 15.06
C LEU A 157 -3.18 3.66 15.47
N LEU A 158 -2.21 2.80 15.17
CA LEU A 158 -2.27 1.38 15.54
C LEU A 158 -2.25 1.18 17.06
N VAL A 159 -1.43 1.96 17.78
CA VAL A 159 -1.41 1.93 19.26
C VAL A 159 -2.76 2.37 19.84
N ARG A 160 -3.38 3.42 19.27
CA ARG A 160 -4.71 3.89 19.70
C ARG A 160 -5.79 2.84 19.42
N ILE A 161 -5.77 2.22 18.24
CA ILE A 161 -6.67 1.10 17.90
C ILE A 161 -6.53 -0.03 18.93
N LEU A 162 -5.30 -0.43 19.24
CA LEU A 162 -5.03 -1.50 20.19
C LEU A 162 -5.55 -1.18 21.60
N ARG A 163 -5.42 0.09 22.03
CA ARG A 163 -5.88 0.55 23.34
C ARG A 163 -7.41 0.62 23.45
N GLU A 164 -8.09 1.05 22.39
CA GLU A 164 -9.52 1.39 22.44
C GLU A 164 -10.44 0.28 21.93
N ASN A 165 -9.94 -0.65 21.12
CA ASN A 165 -10.74 -1.76 20.58
C ASN A 165 -10.03 -3.10 20.77
N PRO A 166 -10.05 -3.63 22.00
CA PRO A 166 -9.49 -4.93 22.29
C PRO A 166 -10.09 -6.04 21.39
N ASP A 167 -11.37 -6.36 21.40
CA ASP A 167 -11.73 -7.76 21.10
C ASP A 167 -11.86 -8.21 19.62
N ALA A 168 -11.83 -7.32 18.63
CA ALA A 168 -12.01 -7.72 17.23
C ALA A 168 -10.80 -7.31 16.38
N ARG A 169 -9.90 -8.27 16.13
CA ARG A 169 -8.76 -8.22 15.17
C ARG A 169 -7.47 -7.54 15.68
N ARG A 170 -7.15 -7.72 16.96
CA ARG A 170 -5.83 -7.36 17.54
C ARG A 170 -4.66 -7.92 16.73
N HIS A 171 -4.79 -9.14 16.24
CA HIS A 171 -3.78 -9.80 15.41
C HIS A 171 -3.32 -8.95 14.22
N THR A 172 -4.24 -8.31 13.48
CA THR A 172 -3.88 -7.45 12.34
C THR A 172 -3.15 -6.19 12.80
N VAL A 173 -3.56 -5.61 13.92
CA VAL A 173 -2.93 -4.42 14.51
C VAL A 173 -1.53 -4.75 15.01
N LEU A 174 -1.37 -5.85 15.75
CA LEU A 174 -0.09 -6.36 16.23
C LEU A 174 0.85 -6.68 15.07
N TRP A 175 0.36 -7.35 14.02
CA TRP A 175 1.12 -7.59 12.80
C TRP A 175 1.56 -6.28 12.13
N GLY A 176 0.69 -5.27 12.06
CA GLY A 176 1.05 -3.94 11.54
C GLY A 176 2.14 -3.25 12.36
N LEU A 177 2.01 -3.26 13.69
CA LEU A 177 3.01 -2.73 14.62
C LEU A 177 4.36 -3.44 14.47
N GLN A 178 4.36 -4.76 14.34
CA GLN A 178 5.56 -5.56 14.11
C GLN A 178 6.24 -5.15 12.80
N ARG A 179 5.48 -4.98 11.71
CA ARG A 179 6.03 -4.65 10.40
C ARG A 179 6.61 -3.23 10.35
N LEU A 180 5.99 -2.27 11.04
CA LEU A 180 6.58 -0.95 11.24
C LEU A 180 7.88 -1.01 12.03
N TRP A 181 7.91 -1.81 13.10
CA TRP A 181 9.09 -1.98 13.93
C TRP A 181 10.26 -2.61 13.16
N GLU A 182 9.98 -3.60 12.31
CA GLU A 182 10.96 -4.24 11.43
C GLU A 182 11.49 -3.35 10.30
N ALA A 183 10.70 -2.34 9.89
CA ALA A 183 11.05 -1.44 8.78
C ALA A 183 11.95 -0.26 9.20
N ASP A 184 12.11 -0.02 10.50
CA ASP A 184 12.87 1.10 11.06
C ASP A 184 14.25 0.62 11.57
N ASP A 185 15.29 1.45 11.38
CA ASP A 185 16.65 1.13 11.81
C ASP A 185 16.84 1.28 13.34
N ASP A 186 16.10 2.20 13.97
CA ASP A 186 16.13 2.45 15.43
C ASP A 186 14.70 2.73 15.96
N PRO A 187 13.80 1.73 15.91
CA PRO A 187 12.38 1.92 16.24
C PRO A 187 12.15 2.35 17.69
N ARG A 188 13.07 2.03 18.60
CA ARG A 188 12.97 2.42 20.02
C ARG A 188 13.12 3.92 20.20
N ARG A 189 13.98 4.54 19.40
CA ARG A 189 14.16 5.99 19.37
C ARG A 189 13.03 6.65 18.58
N THR A 190 12.79 6.20 17.35
CA THR A 190 11.78 6.79 16.46
C THR A 190 10.40 6.76 17.11
N TYR A 191 9.96 5.60 17.60
CA TYR A 191 8.63 5.39 18.16
C TYR A 191 8.60 5.43 19.70
N SER A 192 9.50 6.19 20.34
CA SER A 192 9.68 6.17 21.80
C SER A 192 8.41 6.44 22.62
N ARG A 193 7.49 7.27 22.10
CA ARG A 193 6.17 7.52 22.71
C ARG A 193 5.26 6.29 22.61
N ALA A 194 5.07 5.77 21.40
CA ALA A 194 4.27 4.57 21.14
C ALA A 194 4.79 3.37 21.93
N HIS A 195 6.11 3.19 21.99
CA HIS A 195 6.75 2.13 22.75
C HIS A 195 6.44 2.20 24.25
N ARG A 196 6.44 3.40 24.86
CA ARG A 196 6.03 3.57 26.28
C ARG A 196 4.58 3.14 26.50
N ILE A 197 3.68 3.51 25.60
CA ILE A 197 2.25 3.14 25.71
C ILE A 197 2.08 1.63 25.53
N LEU A 198 2.74 1.03 24.55
CA LEU A 198 2.69 -0.42 24.32
C LEU A 198 3.22 -1.22 25.50
N ARG A 199 4.21 -0.72 26.24
CA ARG A 199 4.67 -1.34 27.50
C ARG A 199 3.61 -1.32 28.60
N ILE A 200 2.82 -0.25 28.68
CA ILE A 200 1.70 -0.18 29.65
C ILE A 200 0.61 -1.17 29.25
N ILE A 201 0.27 -1.25 27.95
CA ILE A 201 -0.69 -2.24 27.43
C ILE A 201 -0.19 -3.66 27.71
N ALA A 202 1.10 -3.95 27.52
CA ALA A 202 1.66 -5.28 27.79
C ALA A 202 1.61 -5.70 29.28
N GLN A 203 1.39 -4.77 30.22
CA GLN A 203 1.23 -5.08 31.65
C GLN A 203 -0.17 -5.57 32.01
N THR A 204 -1.12 -5.56 31.07
CA THR A 204 -2.43 -6.20 31.28
C THR A 204 -2.28 -7.72 31.40
N GLU A 205 -3.20 -8.38 32.13
CA GLU A 205 -3.23 -9.85 32.31
C GLU A 205 -3.63 -10.64 31.05
N ASP A 206 -3.63 -10.00 29.87
CA ASP A 206 -4.01 -10.60 28.61
C ASP A 206 -2.82 -11.34 27.95
N PRO A 207 -2.82 -12.68 27.89
CA PRO A 207 -1.68 -13.45 27.39
C PRO A 207 -1.43 -13.28 25.89
N GLU A 208 -2.47 -13.01 25.10
CA GLU A 208 -2.36 -12.80 23.66
C GLU A 208 -1.67 -11.46 23.36
N LEU A 209 -2.04 -10.40 24.07
CA LEU A 209 -1.36 -9.11 24.00
C LEU A 209 0.08 -9.20 24.49
N GLN A 210 0.33 -9.91 25.59
CA GLN A 210 1.69 -10.12 26.08
C GLN A 210 2.55 -10.82 25.03
N THR A 211 2.09 -11.95 24.50
CA THR A 211 2.79 -12.72 23.45
C THR A 211 3.00 -11.87 22.19
N GLY A 212 1.94 -11.20 21.74
CA GLY A 212 1.96 -10.35 20.56
C GLY A 212 2.89 -9.15 20.67
N LEU A 213 3.20 -8.66 21.87
CA LEU A 213 4.08 -7.51 22.11
C LEU A 213 5.51 -7.90 22.53
N GLN A 214 5.83 -9.21 22.63
CA GLN A 214 7.19 -9.68 22.96
C GLN A 214 8.25 -9.16 21.98
N PHE A 215 7.91 -8.93 20.71
CA PHE A 215 8.85 -8.37 19.72
C PHE A 215 9.39 -6.99 20.13
N LEU A 216 8.60 -6.16 20.82
CA LEU A 216 9.04 -4.84 21.26
C LEU A 216 10.15 -4.93 22.33
N GLN A 217 10.09 -5.98 23.14
CA GLN A 217 11.00 -6.20 24.27
C GLN A 217 12.31 -6.88 23.83
N TYR A 218 12.22 -7.85 22.92
CA TYR A 218 13.33 -8.77 22.62
C TYR A 218 13.90 -8.68 21.19
N PHE A 219 13.25 -8.00 20.24
CA PHE A 219 13.74 -7.95 18.87
C PHE A 219 14.92 -6.96 18.73
N ARG A 220 16.13 -7.51 18.54
CA ARG A 220 17.23 -6.83 17.84
C ARG A 220 16.89 -6.87 16.34
N PRO A 221 17.13 -5.80 15.56
CA PRO A 221 16.92 -5.86 14.12
C PRO A 221 17.77 -7.01 13.56
N PRO A 222 17.19 -7.93 12.76
CA PRO A 222 17.96 -9.00 12.15
C PRO A 222 18.98 -8.35 11.21
N VAL A 223 20.16 -8.96 11.10
CA VAL A 223 21.24 -8.55 10.19
C VAL A 223 20.75 -8.41 8.72
N GLU A 224 19.61 -9.00 8.38
CA GLU A 224 18.92 -8.81 7.09
C GLU A 224 18.26 -7.43 6.90
N ALA A 225 17.83 -6.75 7.96
CA ALA A 225 17.33 -5.37 7.89
C ALA A 225 18.45 -4.40 7.48
N ALA A 226 19.69 -4.64 7.94
CA ALA A 226 20.86 -3.88 7.50
C ALA A 226 21.21 -4.12 6.01
N LEU A 227 20.93 -5.32 5.48
CA LEU A 227 21.08 -5.64 4.05
C LEU A 227 19.99 -4.99 3.20
N ARG A 228 18.73 -4.94 3.67
CA ARG A 228 17.65 -4.19 3.00
C ARG A 228 17.83 -2.67 3.11
N ALA A 229 18.39 -2.18 4.22
CA ALA A 229 18.78 -0.79 4.39
C ALA A 229 19.88 -0.36 3.39
N ARG A 230 20.78 -1.28 3.02
CA ARG A 230 21.78 -1.07 1.97
C ARG A 230 21.13 -0.90 0.58
N GLN A 231 20.06 -1.65 0.28
CA GLN A 231 19.24 -1.41 -0.92
C GLN A 231 18.45 -0.10 -0.84
N ASN A 232 17.95 0.30 0.34
CA ASN A 232 17.30 1.61 0.55
C ASN A 232 18.27 2.81 0.37
N ARG A 233 19.57 2.66 0.62
CA ARG A 233 20.58 3.72 0.34
C ARG A 233 20.73 3.98 -1.16
N GLU A 234 20.65 2.95 -2.01
CA GLU A 234 20.65 3.10 -3.47
C GLU A 234 19.36 3.80 -3.96
N TRP A 235 18.23 3.58 -3.28
CA TRP A 235 16.97 4.28 -3.56
C TRP A 235 16.95 5.74 -3.09
N ARG A 236 17.61 6.08 -1.97
CA ARG A 236 17.81 7.48 -1.55
C ARG A 236 18.74 8.23 -2.52
N LYS A 237 19.76 7.56 -3.09
CA LYS A 237 20.53 8.12 -4.24
C LYS A 237 19.64 8.37 -5.45
N TRP A 238 18.69 7.47 -5.74
CA TRP A 238 17.76 7.63 -6.86
C TRP A 238 16.81 8.83 -6.69
N ARG A 239 16.26 9.04 -5.48
CA ARG A 239 15.50 10.25 -5.14
C ARG A 239 16.36 11.52 -5.23
N TRP A 240 17.62 11.46 -4.81
CA TRP A 240 18.56 12.56 -4.97
C TRP A 240 18.80 12.89 -6.46
N TYR A 241 18.97 11.88 -7.32
CA TYR A 241 19.09 12.08 -8.77
C TYR A 241 17.82 12.68 -9.40
N GLN A 242 16.61 12.28 -8.97
CA GLN A 242 15.37 12.91 -9.44
C GLN A 242 15.24 14.37 -8.99
N GLN A 243 15.64 14.68 -7.77
CA GLN A 243 15.59 16.03 -7.22
C GLN A 243 16.62 16.95 -7.92
N GLN A 244 17.80 16.42 -8.24
CA GLN A 244 18.82 17.10 -9.07
C GLN A 244 18.36 17.27 -10.53
N ALA A 245 17.64 16.32 -11.10
CA ALA A 245 17.07 16.45 -12.44
C ALA A 245 15.97 17.53 -12.48
N GLN A 246 15.14 17.67 -11.46
CA GLN A 246 14.18 18.78 -11.37
C GLN A 246 14.85 20.15 -11.21
N GLN A 247 15.98 20.23 -10.51
CA GLN A 247 16.75 21.48 -10.36
C GLN A 247 17.52 21.86 -11.63
N HIS A 248 18.12 20.91 -12.34
CA HIS A 248 18.92 21.20 -13.53
C HIS A 248 18.11 21.36 -14.83
N TRP A 249 16.89 20.84 -14.88
CA TRP A 249 16.02 20.94 -16.06
C TRP A 249 14.83 21.89 -15.87
N GLY A 250 14.60 22.39 -14.66
CA GLY A 250 13.63 23.46 -14.38
C GLY A 250 13.99 24.81 -14.99
N ASP A 251 15.27 25.05 -15.28
CA ASP A 251 15.77 26.32 -15.81
C ASP A 251 15.81 26.39 -17.35
N ARG A 252 15.29 25.37 -18.07
CA ARG A 252 15.23 25.36 -19.55
C ARG A 252 13.81 25.48 -20.13
N LEU A 253 12.85 25.95 -19.33
CA LEU A 253 11.50 26.25 -19.79
C LEU A 253 11.04 27.66 -19.39
N TRP A 254 11.92 28.64 -19.62
CA TRP A 254 11.55 30.03 -19.91
C TRP A 254 12.34 30.52 -21.12
#